data_AF-G8THW9-F1
#
_entry.id   AF-G8THW9-F1
#
_cell.length_a   1.000
_cell.length_b   1.000
_cell.length_c   1.000
_cell.angle_alpha   90.00
_cell.angle_beta   90.00
_cell.angle_gamma   90.00
#
_symmetry.space_group_name_H-M   'P 1'
#
loop_
_entity.id
_entity.type
_entity.pdbx_description
1 polymer ?
#
loop_
_entity_poly.entity_id
_entity_poly.type
_entity_poly.pdbx_seq_one_letter_code
_entity_poly.pdbx_strand_id
1 'polypeptide(L)'
;MYLRIFFTGMFISFLGTLPLGTLNVAAMQISVSDGIQPALLFSVGALLVEIIYVRISLVAMDWVQKQERLFRWLQWFTVLIIVALAVTNFMAAASPHVKKNVILSRTIPRFWLGMAMSAINPAQIPFWFGWSTALYTKKILVPRNDIYNTYIAGIGLGTFLGNAVFIFGGQLIVTRLNAKQGMISWIIGGVFALTALIMTWKILYKAKGKGEEAEKIGKRQTVKYNARRGKPTN
;
A
#
# COMPACT_ATOMS: atom_id res chain seq x y z
N MET A 1 -1.68 -24.30 -12.26
CA MET A 1 -2.05 -23.78 -10.92
C MET A 1 -0.97 -22.86 -10.34
N TYR A 2 0.25 -23.35 -10.09
CA TYR A 2 1.36 -22.57 -9.53
C TYR A 2 1.70 -21.29 -10.29
N LEU A 3 1.82 -21.37 -11.62
CA LEU A 3 2.15 -20.21 -12.47
C LEU A 3 1.14 -19.07 -12.33
N ARG A 4 -0.16 -19.40 -12.29
CA ARG A 4 -1.24 -18.44 -12.05
C ARG A 4 -1.11 -17.76 -10.69
N ILE A 5 -0.74 -18.51 -9.65
CA ILE A 5 -0.59 -18.00 -8.29
C ILE A 5 0.65 -17.11 -8.18
N PHE A 6 1.75 -17.51 -8.80
CA PHE A 6 2.96 -16.71 -8.91
C PHE A 6 2.67 -15.37 -9.56
N PHE A 7 2.08 -15.37 -10.76
CA PHE A 7 1.74 -14.13 -11.47
C PHE A 7 0.69 -13.30 -10.73
N THR A 8 -0.28 -13.93 -10.05
CA THR A 8 -1.26 -13.20 -9.22
C THR A 8 -0.55 -12.45 -8.10
N GLY A 9 0.35 -13.11 -7.36
CA GLY A 9 1.18 -12.46 -6.33
C GLY A 9 2.05 -11.35 -6.91
N MET A 10 2.72 -11.63 -8.03
CA MET A 10 3.57 -10.66 -8.72
C MET A 10 2.81 -9.41 -9.17
N PHE A 11 1.64 -9.56 -9.81
CA PHE A 11 0.86 -8.42 -10.28
C PHE A 11 0.25 -7.62 -9.13
N ILE A 12 -0.30 -8.29 -8.10
CA ILE A 12 -0.86 -7.60 -6.92
C ILE A 12 0.22 -6.78 -6.24
N SER A 13 1.38 -7.38 -6.03
CA SER A 13 2.54 -6.75 -5.42
C SER A 13 3.06 -5.59 -6.26
N PHE A 14 3.37 -5.83 -7.55
CA PHE A 14 3.86 -4.81 -8.47
C PHE A 14 2.93 -3.60 -8.52
N LEU A 15 1.64 -3.83 -8.76
CA LEU A 15 0.63 -2.77 -8.79
C LEU A 15 0.42 -2.11 -7.42
N GLY A 16 0.59 -2.85 -6.33
CA GLY A 16 0.55 -2.33 -4.96
C GLY A 16 1.75 -1.43 -4.63
N THR A 17 2.89 -1.63 -5.29
CA THR A 17 4.08 -0.78 -5.19
C THR A 17 3.97 0.49 -6.03
N LEU A 18 3.11 0.55 -7.06
CA LEU A 18 3.01 1.74 -7.92
C LEU A 18 2.39 2.99 -7.25
N PRO A 19 1.40 2.90 -6.34
CA PRO A 19 1.06 4.01 -5.47
C PRO A 19 2.29 4.47 -4.70
N LEU A 20 2.59 5.77 -4.71
CA LEU A 20 3.78 6.26 -4.00
C LEU A 20 3.58 6.13 -2.50
N GLY A 21 4.15 5.06 -1.95
CA GLY A 21 4.28 4.83 -0.53
C GLY A 21 5.66 5.29 -0.02
N THR A 22 5.79 5.34 1.30
CA THR A 22 7.00 5.79 2.00
C THR A 22 8.25 5.05 1.54
N LEU A 23 8.17 3.73 1.35
CA LEU A 23 9.30 2.89 0.95
C LEU A 23 9.77 3.20 -0.48
N ASN A 24 8.84 3.40 -1.40
CA ASN A 24 9.15 3.57 -2.83
C ASN A 24 9.78 4.94 -3.08
N VAL A 25 9.28 5.96 -2.38
CA VAL A 25 9.88 7.30 -2.40
C VAL A 25 11.23 7.30 -1.69
N ALA A 26 11.38 6.58 -0.58
CA ALA A 26 12.69 6.43 0.06
C ALA A 26 13.70 5.75 -0.88
N ALA A 27 13.30 4.67 -1.57
CA ALA A 27 14.14 4.00 -2.57
C ALA A 27 14.53 4.94 -3.71
N MET A 28 13.59 5.74 -4.22
CA MET A 28 13.86 6.79 -5.22
C MET A 28 14.85 7.84 -4.69
N GLN A 29 14.64 8.36 -3.49
CA GLN A 29 15.51 9.37 -2.88
C GLN A 29 16.92 8.84 -2.66
N ILE A 30 17.05 7.59 -2.17
CA ILE A 30 18.35 6.93 -1.99
C ILE A 30 19.02 6.72 -3.35
N SER A 31 18.26 6.33 -4.39
CA SER A 31 18.79 6.15 -5.75
C SER A 31 19.37 7.45 -6.32
N VAL A 32 18.69 8.57 -6.07
CA VAL A 32 19.10 9.90 -6.52
C VAL A 32 20.29 10.44 -5.72
N SER A 33 20.34 10.20 -4.41
CA SER A 33 21.34 10.79 -3.51
C SER A 33 22.61 9.96 -3.33
N ASP A 34 22.46 8.64 -3.19
CA ASP A 34 23.56 7.71 -2.90
C ASP A 34 23.85 6.76 -4.07
N GLY A 35 22.99 6.73 -5.09
CA GLY A 35 23.14 5.89 -6.26
C GLY A 35 22.29 4.61 -6.23
N ILE A 36 22.32 3.89 -7.35
CA ILE A 36 21.46 2.73 -7.61
C ILE A 36 21.73 1.57 -6.65
N GLN A 37 23.01 1.24 -6.40
CA GLN A 37 23.37 0.08 -5.58
C GLN A 37 22.88 0.22 -4.12
N PRO A 38 23.06 1.36 -3.43
CA PRO A 38 22.47 1.58 -2.11
C PRO A 38 20.93 1.50 -2.11
N ALA A 39 20.27 1.96 -3.17
CA ALA A 39 18.82 1.87 -3.30
C ALA A 39 18.33 0.43 -3.50
N LEU A 40 19.06 -0.38 -4.28
CA LEU A 40 18.77 -1.80 -4.42
C LEU A 40 18.93 -2.55 -3.08
N LEU A 41 19.99 -2.24 -2.32
CA LEU A 41 20.17 -2.79 -0.97
C LEU A 41 19.02 -2.42 -0.04
N PHE A 42 18.56 -1.17 -0.09
CA PHE A 42 17.37 -0.73 0.63
C PHE A 42 16.13 -1.54 0.24
N SER A 43 15.87 -1.69 -1.06
CA SER A 43 14.72 -2.44 -1.55
C SER A 43 14.77 -3.92 -1.18
N VAL A 44 15.93 -4.56 -1.19
CA VAL A 44 16.09 -5.96 -0.74
C VAL A 44 15.81 -6.08 0.76
N GLY A 45 16.27 -5.12 1.57
CA GLY A 45 15.93 -5.08 3.00
C GLY A 45 14.43 -4.94 3.24
N ALA A 46 13.77 -4.00 2.56
CA ALA A 46 12.33 -3.82 2.66
C ALA A 46 11.56 -5.08 2.21
N LEU A 47 12.00 -5.70 1.11
CA LEU A 47 11.42 -6.91 0.55
C LEU A 47 11.46 -8.09 1.52
N LEU A 48 12.56 -8.26 2.25
CA LEU A 48 12.71 -9.34 3.22
C LEU A 48 11.65 -9.26 4.32
N VAL A 49 11.41 -8.06 4.86
CA VAL A 49 10.38 -7.84 5.89
C VAL A 49 8.98 -8.02 5.31
N GLU A 50 8.76 -7.58 4.07
CA GLU A 50 7.48 -7.79 3.39
C GLU A 50 7.15 -9.28 3.24
N ILE A 51 8.12 -10.09 2.81
CA ILE A 51 7.96 -11.54 2.69
C ILE A 51 7.57 -12.17 4.03
N ILE A 52 8.17 -11.72 5.13
CA ILE A 52 7.83 -12.16 6.49
C ILE A 52 6.38 -11.79 6.82
N TYR A 53 5.96 -10.55 6.58
CA TYR A 53 4.58 -10.15 6.83
C TYR A 53 3.56 -10.91 6.00
N VAL A 54 3.84 -11.12 4.71
CA VAL A 54 2.97 -11.94 3.85
C VAL A 54 2.85 -13.34 4.45
N ARG A 55 3.97 -13.97 4.83
CA ARG A 55 3.95 -15.32 5.40
C ARG A 55 3.11 -15.38 6.68
N ILE A 56 3.29 -14.41 7.58
CA ILE A 56 2.50 -14.31 8.81
C ILE A 56 1.01 -14.11 8.46
N SER A 57 0.70 -13.24 7.49
CA SER A 57 -0.69 -12.97 7.09
C SER A 57 -1.41 -14.21 6.55
N LEU A 58 -0.72 -15.05 5.76
CA LEU A 58 -1.26 -16.29 5.21
C LEU A 58 -1.49 -17.36 6.29
N VAL A 59 -0.61 -17.46 7.28
CA VAL A 59 -0.77 -18.41 8.39
C VAL A 59 -1.87 -17.96 9.35
N ALA A 60 -1.96 -16.65 9.63
CA ALA A 60 -2.98 -16.07 10.50
C ALA A 60 -4.37 -15.99 9.84
N MET A 61 -4.49 -16.39 8.58
CA MET A 61 -5.65 -16.14 7.76
C MET A 61 -6.92 -16.85 8.23
N ASP A 62 -6.79 -18.09 8.73
CA ASP A 62 -7.91 -18.87 9.28
C ASP A 62 -8.47 -18.27 10.58
N TRP A 63 -7.63 -17.54 11.32
CA TRP A 63 -8.03 -16.79 12.50
C TRP A 63 -8.64 -15.42 12.13
N VAL A 64 -8.01 -14.68 11.22
CA VAL A 64 -8.46 -13.34 10.80
C VAL A 64 -9.81 -13.37 10.08
N GLN A 65 -10.10 -14.40 9.28
CA GLN A 65 -11.40 -14.54 8.60
C GLN A 65 -12.59 -14.59 9.57
N LYS A 66 -12.36 -14.87 10.86
CA LYS A 66 -13.41 -14.91 11.89
C LYS A 66 -13.67 -13.55 12.55
N GLN A 67 -12.85 -12.53 12.26
CA GLN A 67 -12.82 -11.28 13.03
C GLN A 67 -13.09 -10.03 12.16
N GLU A 68 -14.35 -9.78 11.81
CA GLU A 68 -14.76 -8.63 10.98
C GLU A 68 -14.40 -7.25 11.58
N ARG A 69 -14.33 -7.16 12.91
CA ARG A 69 -14.00 -5.91 13.63
C ARG A 69 -12.54 -5.49 13.40
N LEU A 70 -11.63 -6.46 13.32
CA LEU A 70 -10.20 -6.22 13.09
C LEU A 70 -9.97 -5.58 11.71
N PHE A 71 -10.66 -6.09 10.69
CA PHE A 71 -10.57 -5.59 9.33
C PHE A 71 -10.97 -4.11 9.20
N ARG A 72 -12.03 -3.70 9.91
CA ARG A 72 -12.51 -2.31 9.90
C ARG A 72 -11.51 -1.35 10.57
N TRP A 73 -10.87 -1.78 11.65
CA TRP A 73 -9.84 -0.99 12.34
C TRP A 73 -8.57 -0.83 11.50
N LEU A 74 -8.11 -1.90 10.86
CA LEU A 74 -6.94 -1.87 9.98
C LEU A 74 -7.11 -0.88 8.81
N GLN A 75 -8.32 -0.74 8.27
CA GLN A 75 -8.62 0.25 7.22
C GLN A 75 -8.45 1.70 7.71
N TRP A 76 -9.02 2.05 8.86
CA TRP A 76 -8.90 3.39 9.44
C TRP A 76 -7.47 3.73 9.81
N PHE A 77 -6.74 2.75 10.33
CA PHE A 77 -5.32 2.91 10.67
C PHE A 77 -4.47 3.23 9.43
N THR A 78 -4.73 2.54 8.31
CA THR A 78 -4.03 2.82 7.04
C THR A 78 -4.24 4.26 6.58
N VAL A 79 -5.49 4.77 6.65
CA VAL A 79 -5.83 6.14 6.26
C VAL A 79 -5.07 7.15 7.12
N LEU A 80 -5.02 6.94 8.43
CA LEU A 80 -4.32 7.81 9.37
C LEU A 80 -2.83 7.96 9.02
N ILE A 81 -2.15 6.86 8.70
CA ILE A 81 -0.72 6.93 8.35
C ILE A 81 -0.47 7.62 7.02
N ILE A 82 -1.31 7.39 6.00
CA ILE A 82 -1.17 8.07 4.71
C ILE A 82 -1.33 9.59 4.87
N VAL A 83 -2.29 10.03 5.70
CA VAL A 83 -2.48 11.46 6.00
C VAL A 83 -1.25 12.05 6.70
N ALA A 84 -0.69 11.35 7.70
CA ALA A 84 0.51 11.81 8.41
C ALA A 84 1.73 11.96 7.46
N LEU A 85 1.90 11.02 6.53
CA LEU A 85 2.96 11.07 5.51
C LEU A 85 2.76 12.22 4.53
N ALA A 86 1.53 12.51 4.12
CA ALA A 86 1.24 13.66 3.25
C ALA A 86 1.59 14.99 3.94
N VAL A 87 1.15 15.17 5.19
CA VAL A 87 1.42 16.39 5.98
C VAL A 87 2.91 16.62 6.17
N THR A 88 3.65 15.59 6.59
CA THR A 88 5.10 15.69 6.82
C THR A 88 5.88 16.04 5.54
N ASN A 89 5.48 15.52 4.38
CA ASN A 89 6.09 15.89 3.09
C ASN A 89 5.79 17.34 2.68
N PHE A 90 4.57 17.84 2.92
CA PHE A 90 4.24 19.24 2.64
C PHE A 90 4.99 20.22 3.56
N MET A 91 5.13 19.89 4.84
CA MET A 91 5.95 20.67 5.77
C MET A 91 7.42 20.70 5.32
N ALA A 92 7.94 19.59 4.81
CA ALA A 92 9.31 19.52 4.29
C ALA A 92 9.50 20.35 3.00
N ALA A 93 8.47 20.47 2.16
CA ALA A 93 8.50 21.30 0.95
C ALA A 93 8.39 22.81 1.25
N ALA A 94 7.76 23.19 2.37
CA ALA A 94 7.49 24.59 2.73
C ALA A 94 8.64 25.30 3.48
N SER A 95 9.67 24.58 3.94
CA SER A 95 10.81 25.15 4.68
C SER A 95 12.10 25.11 3.84
N PRO A 96 12.76 26.25 3.55
CA PRO A 96 14.03 26.27 2.78
C PRO A 96 15.22 25.66 3.54
N HIS A 97 15.05 25.41 4.84
CA HIS A 97 16.05 24.81 5.72
C HIS A 97 15.57 23.50 6.32
N VAL A 98 15.08 22.58 5.49
CA VAL A 98 15.02 21.18 5.93
C VAL A 98 16.43 20.61 5.82
N LYS A 99 17.15 20.62 6.94
CA LYS A 99 18.29 19.74 7.19
C LYS A 99 17.94 18.36 6.64
N LYS A 100 18.78 17.84 5.73
CA LYS A 100 18.82 16.46 5.19
C LYS A 100 17.74 15.58 5.83
N ASN A 101 16.68 15.23 5.10
CA ASN A 101 15.61 14.34 5.56
C ASN A 101 16.17 13.30 6.55
N VAL A 102 15.82 13.47 7.83
CA VAL A 102 16.50 12.90 9.03
C VAL A 102 16.13 11.42 9.22
N ILE A 103 16.12 10.67 8.13
CA ILE A 103 16.15 9.20 8.14
C ILE A 103 17.36 8.69 7.32
N LEU A 104 17.96 9.53 6.46
CA LEU A 104 19.20 9.27 5.73
C LEU A 104 20.44 9.72 6.53
N SER A 105 20.62 9.25 7.77
CA SER A 105 21.98 9.27 8.33
C SER A 105 22.84 8.30 7.52
N ARG A 106 24.10 8.66 7.22
CA ARG A 106 25.09 7.77 6.59
C ARG A 106 25.48 6.59 7.49
N THR A 107 24.95 6.54 8.72
CA THR A 107 25.37 5.62 9.78
C THR A 107 24.69 4.25 9.68
N ILE A 108 23.48 4.18 9.11
CA ILE A 108 22.74 2.91 8.98
C ILE A 108 22.92 2.38 7.55
N PRO A 109 23.44 1.16 7.36
CA PRO A 109 23.54 0.56 6.03
C PRO A 109 22.15 0.45 5.39
N ARG A 110 22.04 0.77 4.10
CA ARG A 110 20.75 0.93 3.40
C ARG A 110 19.85 -0.29 3.48
N PHE A 111 20.43 -1.49 3.51
CA PHE A 111 19.71 -2.74 3.76
C PHE A 111 18.94 -2.74 5.09
N TRP A 112 19.61 -2.41 6.20
CA TRP A 112 18.97 -2.32 7.54
C TRP A 112 17.95 -1.21 7.60
N LEU A 113 18.21 -0.09 6.91
CA LEU A 113 17.25 1.00 6.80
C LEU A 113 15.96 0.54 6.10
N GLY A 114 16.07 -0.22 5.00
CA GLY A 114 14.94 -0.80 4.29
C GLY A 114 14.11 -1.73 5.17
N MET A 115 14.77 -2.61 5.91
CA MET A 115 14.10 -3.49 6.87
C MET A 115 13.37 -2.68 7.95
N ALA A 116 14.04 -1.71 8.58
CA ALA A 116 13.45 -0.91 9.65
C ALA A 116 12.22 -0.13 9.16
N MET A 117 12.33 0.55 8.01
CA MET A 117 11.22 1.31 7.44
C MET A 117 10.06 0.40 7.02
N SER A 118 10.34 -0.81 6.54
CA SER A 118 9.29 -1.77 6.21
C SER A 118 8.63 -2.34 7.46
N ALA A 119 9.39 -2.66 8.50
CA ALA A 119 8.87 -3.23 9.74
C ALA A 119 7.92 -2.27 10.47
N ILE A 120 8.17 -0.97 10.40
CA ILE A 120 7.27 0.03 10.96
C ILE A 120 6.18 0.47 9.99
N ASN A 121 6.11 -0.08 8.77
CA ASN A 121 5.14 0.32 7.75
C ASN A 121 3.75 -0.26 8.08
N PRO A 122 2.85 0.56 8.62
CA PRO A 122 1.59 0.07 9.14
C PRO A 122 0.57 -0.23 8.02
N ALA A 123 0.85 0.18 6.78
CA ALA A 123 0.01 -0.14 5.63
C ALA A 123 0.22 -1.58 5.13
N GLN A 124 1.37 -2.21 5.42
CA GLN A 124 1.67 -3.57 4.93
C GLN A 124 0.69 -4.61 5.49
N ILE A 125 0.40 -4.54 6.79
CA ILE A 125 -0.52 -5.47 7.46
C ILE A 125 -1.92 -5.45 6.80
N PRO A 126 -2.64 -4.32 6.75
CA PRO A 126 -3.96 -4.23 6.10
C PRO A 126 -3.93 -4.65 4.62
N PHE A 127 -2.88 -4.26 3.90
CA PHE A 127 -2.75 -4.58 2.48
C PHE A 127 -2.68 -6.08 2.23
N TRP A 128 -1.78 -6.78 2.93
CA TRP A 128 -1.58 -8.21 2.73
C TRP A 128 -2.72 -9.06 3.26
N PHE A 129 -3.31 -8.67 4.40
CA PHE A 129 -4.55 -9.30 4.85
C PHE A 129 -5.70 -9.08 3.87
N GLY A 130 -5.90 -7.85 3.36
CA GLY A 130 -6.97 -7.54 2.41
C GLY A 130 -6.91 -8.36 1.12
N TRP A 131 -5.72 -8.44 0.49
CA TRP A 131 -5.55 -9.23 -0.72
C TRP A 131 -5.60 -10.73 -0.48
N SER A 132 -5.00 -11.21 0.61
CA SER A 132 -5.12 -12.62 0.99
C SER A 132 -6.60 -13.00 1.15
N THR A 133 -7.39 -12.23 1.91
CA THR A 133 -8.85 -12.43 2.02
C THR A 133 -9.55 -12.49 0.69
N ALA A 134 -9.31 -11.52 -0.19
CA ALA A 134 -9.94 -11.51 -1.50
C ALA A 134 -9.62 -12.79 -2.32
N LEU A 135 -8.39 -13.31 -2.23
CA LEU A 135 -7.97 -14.50 -2.96
C LEU A 135 -8.51 -15.79 -2.34
N TYR A 136 -8.61 -15.89 -1.01
CA TYR A 136 -9.25 -17.02 -0.32
C TYR A 136 -10.74 -17.09 -0.61
N THR A 137 -11.47 -15.97 -0.52
CA THR A 137 -12.91 -15.92 -0.81
C THR A 137 -13.20 -16.36 -2.26
N LYS A 138 -12.28 -16.05 -3.19
CA LYS A 138 -12.38 -16.46 -4.60
C LYS A 138 -11.83 -17.87 -4.87
N LYS A 139 -11.36 -18.60 -3.85
CA LYS A 139 -10.70 -19.91 -3.96
C LYS A 139 -9.50 -19.92 -4.91
N ILE A 140 -8.86 -18.77 -5.10
CA ILE A 140 -7.63 -18.63 -5.90
C ILE A 140 -6.42 -19.02 -5.05
N LEU A 141 -6.45 -18.66 -3.77
CA LEU A 141 -5.49 -19.08 -2.77
C LEU A 141 -6.13 -20.15 -1.87
N VAL A 142 -5.35 -21.19 -1.55
CA VAL A 142 -5.77 -22.31 -0.71
C VAL A 142 -4.73 -22.54 0.38
N PRO A 143 -5.10 -23.08 1.56
CA PRO A 143 -4.20 -23.16 2.70
C PRO A 143 -3.20 -24.31 2.58
N ARG A 144 -2.20 -24.14 1.70
CA ARG A 144 -1.16 -25.13 1.39
C ARG A 144 0.21 -24.44 1.28
N ASN A 145 1.22 -24.99 1.95
CA ASN A 145 2.52 -24.33 2.10
C ASN A 145 3.27 -24.08 0.78
N ASP A 146 3.19 -25.01 -0.16
CA ASP A 146 3.74 -24.90 -1.51
C ASP A 146 3.07 -23.78 -2.34
N ILE A 147 1.76 -23.62 -2.16
CA ILE A 147 0.98 -22.53 -2.76
C ILE A 147 1.36 -21.18 -2.15
N TYR A 148 1.54 -21.12 -0.82
CA TYR A 148 2.04 -19.92 -0.15
C TYR A 148 3.43 -19.54 -0.64
N ASN A 149 4.36 -20.50 -0.73
CA ASN A 149 5.72 -20.24 -1.21
C ASN A 149 5.72 -19.68 -2.64
N THR A 150 4.88 -20.24 -3.51
CA THR A 150 4.73 -19.77 -4.90
C THR A 150 4.16 -18.36 -4.96
N TYR A 151 3.16 -18.07 -4.14
CA TYR A 151 2.54 -16.73 -4.05
C TYR A 151 3.53 -15.70 -3.51
N ILE A 152 4.26 -16.03 -2.44
CA ILE A 152 5.29 -15.19 -1.82
C ILE A 152 6.44 -14.94 -2.80
N ALA A 153 6.89 -15.94 -3.56
CA ALA A 153 7.92 -15.75 -4.58
C ALA A 153 7.48 -14.76 -5.67
N GLY A 154 6.22 -14.87 -6.10
CA GLY A 154 5.59 -13.90 -7.01
C GLY A 154 5.60 -12.50 -6.44
N ILE A 155 5.17 -12.34 -5.18
CA ILE A 155 5.20 -11.06 -4.46
C ILE A 155 6.63 -10.50 -4.39
N GLY A 156 7.61 -11.34 -4.04
CA GLY A 156 9.00 -10.94 -3.97
C GLY A 156 9.49 -10.30 -5.28
N LEU A 157 9.19 -10.95 -6.40
CA LEU A 157 9.55 -10.43 -7.72
C LEU A 157 8.74 -9.16 -8.08
N GLY A 158 7.45 -9.15 -7.79
CA GLY A 158 6.57 -8.01 -8.07
C GLY A 158 7.03 -6.72 -7.37
N THR A 159 7.36 -6.81 -6.08
CA THR A 159 7.77 -5.65 -5.28
C THR A 159 9.15 -5.20 -5.70
N PHE A 160 10.06 -6.13 -6.02
CA PHE A 160 11.37 -5.78 -6.54
C PHE A 160 11.26 -5.02 -7.87
N LEU A 161 10.43 -5.51 -8.80
CA LEU A 161 10.18 -4.82 -10.08
C LEU A 161 9.52 -3.45 -9.86
N GLY A 162 8.55 -3.35 -8.96
CA GLY A 162 7.90 -2.08 -8.61
C GLY A 162 8.92 -1.07 -8.08
N ASN A 163 9.75 -1.48 -7.12
CA ASN A 163 10.83 -0.65 -6.58
C ASN A 163 11.85 -0.27 -7.64
N ALA A 164 12.19 -1.17 -8.56
CA ALA A 164 13.10 -0.87 -9.67
C ALA A 164 12.58 0.30 -10.52
N VAL A 165 11.26 0.37 -10.80
CA VAL A 165 10.67 1.53 -11.49
C VAL A 165 10.98 2.85 -10.77
N PHE A 166 10.88 2.89 -9.44
CA PHE A 166 11.17 4.09 -8.66
C PHE A 166 12.67 4.42 -8.60
N ILE A 167 13.52 3.40 -8.46
CA ILE A 167 14.97 3.54 -8.39
C ILE A 167 15.51 4.09 -9.71
N PHE A 168 15.22 3.41 -10.82
CA PHE A 168 15.73 3.79 -12.14
C PHE A 168 14.98 4.99 -12.71
N GLY A 169 13.66 5.09 -12.47
CA GLY A 169 12.86 6.25 -12.87
C GLY A 169 13.30 7.53 -12.16
N GLY A 170 13.61 7.46 -10.86
CA GLY A 170 14.18 8.56 -10.09
C GLY A 170 15.48 9.08 -10.67
N GLN A 171 16.41 8.16 -10.97
CA GLN A 171 17.66 8.48 -11.65
C GLN A 171 17.42 9.14 -13.01
N LEU A 172 16.56 8.55 -13.85
CA LEU A 172 16.28 9.06 -15.19
C LEU A 172 15.72 10.49 -15.16
N ILE A 173 14.78 10.77 -14.25
CA ILE A 173 14.19 12.11 -14.06
C ILE A 173 15.27 13.11 -13.67
N VAL A 174 16.15 12.78 -12.72
CA VAL A 174 17.18 13.70 -12.23
C VAL A 174 18.28 13.94 -13.26
N THR A 175 18.76 12.89 -13.93
CA THR A 175 19.83 12.98 -14.93
C THR A 175 19.38 13.70 -16.20
N ARG A 176 18.11 13.60 -16.58
CA ARG A 176 17.57 14.24 -17.80
C ARG A 176 17.04 15.66 -17.59
N LEU A 177 16.63 16.04 -16.37
CA LEU A 177 15.97 17.34 -16.12
C LEU A 177 16.87 18.43 -15.51
N ASN A 178 18.16 18.19 -15.28
CA ASN A 178 19.06 19.18 -14.63
C ASN A 178 18.44 19.79 -13.35
N ALA A 179 17.70 18.96 -12.62
CA ALA A 179 16.76 19.40 -11.60
C ALA A 179 17.49 19.76 -10.29
N LYS A 180 17.37 21.01 -9.83
CA LYS A 180 17.83 21.42 -8.49
C LYS A 180 17.09 20.61 -7.43
N GLN A 181 17.76 20.26 -6.33
CA GLN A 181 17.22 19.43 -5.23
C GLN A 181 15.82 19.88 -4.73
N GLY A 182 15.55 21.19 -4.71
CA GLY A 182 14.23 21.73 -4.33
C GLY A 182 13.09 21.34 -5.29
N MET A 183 13.37 21.19 -6.59
CA MET A 183 12.38 20.71 -7.56
C MET A 183 12.05 19.24 -7.35
N ILE A 184 13.04 18.42 -6.96
CA ILE A 184 12.83 17.01 -6.62
C ILE A 184 11.90 16.86 -5.42
N SER A 185 12.12 17.66 -4.37
CA SER A 185 11.24 17.68 -3.19
C SER A 185 9.80 18.09 -3.53
N TRP A 186 9.64 19.05 -4.45
CA TRP A 186 8.31 19.48 -4.94
C TRP A 186 7.60 18.42 -5.76
N ILE A 187 8.33 17.73 -6.66
CA ILE A 187 7.79 16.61 -7.44
C ILE A 187 7.30 15.52 -6.48
N ILE A 188 8.14 15.10 -5.54
CA ILE A 188 7.80 14.06 -4.56
C ILE A 188 6.58 14.45 -3.73
N GLY A 189 6.54 15.69 -3.21
CA GLY A 189 5.39 16.21 -2.47
C GLY A 189 4.10 16.22 -3.32
N GLY A 190 4.20 16.63 -4.58
CA GLY A 190 3.09 16.61 -5.54
C GLY A 190 2.54 15.21 -5.79
N VAL A 191 3.41 14.20 -5.96
CA VAL A 191 2.92 12.84 -6.22
C VAL A 191 2.29 12.19 -4.97
N PHE A 192 2.81 12.48 -3.78
CA PHE A 192 2.15 12.06 -2.53
C PHE A 192 0.76 12.70 -2.37
N ALA A 193 0.65 14.00 -2.66
CA ALA A 193 -0.62 14.73 -2.60
C ALA A 193 -1.67 14.13 -3.53
N LEU A 194 -1.29 13.88 -4.79
CA LEU A 194 -2.17 13.27 -5.78
C LEU A 194 -2.63 11.87 -5.36
N THR A 195 -1.71 11.06 -4.83
CA THR A 195 -2.02 9.70 -4.36
C THR A 195 -3.02 9.73 -3.19
N ALA A 196 -2.84 10.65 -2.24
CA ALA A 196 -3.75 10.84 -1.12
C ALA A 196 -5.16 11.28 -1.57
N LEU A 197 -5.25 12.17 -2.55
CA LEU A 197 -6.52 12.60 -3.15
C LEU A 197 -7.26 11.44 -3.83
N ILE A 198 -6.56 10.63 -4.64
CA ILE A 198 -7.17 9.48 -5.32
C ILE A 198 -7.71 8.45 -4.31
N MET A 199 -6.95 8.14 -3.27
CA MET A 199 -7.40 7.20 -2.23
C MET A 199 -8.59 7.74 -1.44
N THR A 200 -8.55 9.01 -1.06
CA THR A 200 -9.65 9.68 -0.37
C THR A 200 -10.92 9.67 -1.21
N TRP A 201 -10.80 10.02 -2.50
CA TRP A 201 -11.92 9.98 -3.44
C TRP A 201 -12.50 8.57 -3.60
N LYS A 202 -11.65 7.54 -3.73
CA LYS A 202 -12.08 6.14 -3.83
C LYS A 202 -12.83 5.66 -2.58
N ILE A 203 -12.41 6.09 -1.39
CA ILE A 203 -13.09 5.79 -0.12
C ILE A 203 -14.46 6.48 -0.09
N LEU A 204 -14.52 7.77 -0.41
CA LEU A 204 -15.76 8.54 -0.43
C LEU A 204 -16.76 7.99 -1.46
N TYR A 205 -16.29 7.63 -2.66
CA TYR A 205 -17.14 7.07 -3.71
C TYR A 205 -17.72 5.70 -3.30
N LYS A 206 -16.91 4.86 -2.66
CA LYS A 206 -17.35 3.56 -2.14
C LYS A 206 -18.27 3.68 -0.92
N ALA A 207 -18.09 4.72 -0.10
CA ALA A 207 -18.99 5.05 1.01
C ALA A 207 -20.35 5.54 0.51
N LYS A 208 -20.36 6.36 -0.54
CA LYS A 208 -21.58 6.87 -1.19
C LYS A 208 -22.42 5.73 -1.80
N GLY A 209 -21.77 4.81 -2.53
CA GLY A 209 -22.44 3.64 -3.10
C GLY A 209 -23.07 2.71 -2.05
N LYS A 210 -22.42 2.54 -0.89
CA LYS A 210 -22.99 1.77 0.23
C LYS A 210 -24.17 2.47 0.91
N GLY A 211 -24.15 3.80 1.00
CA GLY A 211 -25.25 4.60 1.54
C GLY A 211 -26.51 4.50 0.68
N GLU A 212 -26.35 4.64 -0.64
CA GLU A 212 -27.45 4.54 -1.61
C GLU A 212 -28.06 3.12 -1.65
N GLU A 213 -27.24 2.08 -1.49
CA GLU A 213 -27.70 0.69 -1.43
C GLU A 213 -28.46 0.39 -0.11
N ALA A 214 -27.96 0.89 1.02
CA ALA A 214 -28.64 0.77 2.31
C ALA A 214 -29.99 1.50 2.34
N GLU A 215 -30.08 2.69 1.72
CA GLU A 215 -31.33 3.45 1.60
C GLU A 215 -32.37 2.72 0.73
N LYS A 216 -31.94 2.13 -0.39
CA LYS A 216 -32.82 1.32 -1.27
C LYS A 216 -33.35 0.07 -0.55
N ILE A 217 -32.51 -0.61 0.25
CA ILE A 217 -32.91 -1.78 1.03
C ILE A 217 -33.91 -1.36 2.12
N GLY A 218 -33.65 -0.26 2.82
CA GLY A 218 -34.55 0.31 3.83
C GLY A 218 -35.94 0.62 3.26
N LYS A 219 -36.02 1.32 2.13
CA LYS A 219 -37.28 1.64 1.43
C LYS A 219 -38.05 0.38 1.00
N ARG A 220 -37.35 -0.64 0.47
CA ARG A 220 -37.99 -1.92 0.09
C ARG A 220 -38.56 -2.68 1.30
N GLN A 221 -37.90 -2.61 2.45
CA GLN A 221 -38.36 -3.27 3.68
C GLN A 221 -39.56 -2.55 4.30
N THR A 222 -39.58 -1.21 4.34
CA THR A 222 -40.74 -0.45 4.82
C THR A 222 -41.97 -0.63 3.95
N VAL A 223 -41.82 -0.67 2.62
CA VAL A 223 -42.94 -0.98 1.71
C VAL A 223 -43.50 -2.38 1.96
N LYS A 224 -42.63 -3.40 2.11
CA LYS A 224 -43.06 -4.77 2.43
C LYS A 224 -43.72 -4.89 3.81
N TYR A 225 -43.24 -4.14 4.80
CA TYR A 225 -43.80 -4.12 6.15
C TYR A 225 -45.19 -3.46 6.19
N ASN A 226 -45.36 -2.34 5.50
CA ASN A 226 -46.65 -1.63 5.42
C ASN A 226 -47.70 -2.44 4.63
N ALA A 227 -47.29 -3.10 3.53
CA ALA A 227 -48.16 -4.01 2.78
C ALA A 227 -48.65 -5.20 3.62
N ARG A 228 -47.83 -5.72 4.54
CA ARG A 228 -48.23 -6.80 5.47
C ARG A 228 -49.17 -6.34 6.59
N ARG A 229 -49.23 -5.05 6.89
CA ARG A 229 -50.09 -4.48 7.94
C ARG A 229 -51.37 -3.81 7.40
N GLY A 230 -51.65 -3.91 6.10
CA GLY A 230 -52.84 -3.31 5.49
C GLY A 230 -52.90 -1.78 5.59
N LYS A 231 -51.77 -1.10 5.78
CA LYS A 231 -51.73 0.36 5.79
C LYS A 231 -51.59 0.89 4.35
N PRO A 232 -52.40 1.88 3.93
CA PRO A 232 -52.31 2.42 2.58
C PRO A 232 -50.93 3.06 2.33
N THR A 233 -50.33 2.74 1.19
CA THR A 233 -49.14 3.42 0.68
C THR A 233 -49.59 4.73 0.04
N ASN A 234 -49.29 5.86 0.68
CA ASN A 234 -49.33 7.18 0.04
C ASN A 234 -48.05 7.40 -0.78
#